data_AF-A0A8S1QLN9-F1
#
_entry.id   AF-A0A8S1QLN9-F1
#
_cell.length_a   1.000
_cell.length_b   1.000
_cell.length_c   1.000
_cell.angle_alpha   90.00
_cell.angle_beta   90.00
_cell.angle_gamma   90.00
#
_symmetry.space_group_name_H-M   'P 1'
#
loop_
_entity.id
_entity.type
_entity.pdbx_description
1 polymer ?
#
loop_
_entity_poly.entity_id
_entity_poly.type
_entity_poly.pdbx_seq_one_letter_code
_entity_poly.pdbx_strand_id
1 'polypeptide(L)'
;MDIQIEYEGKTDTYYGVSSYEELIQEILQKYSIITDIDLSYQDEEGDTIQVSNTSDLYAINDFQQVLIQMHATIDQEKLLNLEKEKKKQEVRQKKIKEQQQKKQQAIENELQTLAKLQQEFAQNQQQDEYELEQLIQEQLKLESYKPDPLPDFEIALNEANLFDRIKEKEEQLLYLDDKKGFETQLKTIQKEIHDIFHSIYEERKNQYQENYKRWNQTKQSLVKNGEQIEKKRQKIKKQKDSFEVKLQNHQEKLQKLQHGLEKCDDDTE
;
A
#
# COMPACT_ATOMS: atom_id res chain seq x y z
N MET A 1 40.41 6.75 56.75
CA MET A 1 41.65 6.09 56.30
C MET A 1 41.39 5.50 54.93
N ASP A 2 42.34 5.54 54.01
CA ASP A 2 42.17 4.91 52.69
C ASP A 2 42.88 3.55 52.70
N ILE A 3 42.14 2.47 52.44
CA ILE A 3 42.61 1.10 52.60
C ILE A 3 42.53 0.40 51.26
N GLN A 4 43.63 -0.26 50.85
CA GLN A 4 43.66 -1.10 49.66
C GLN A 4 43.55 -2.57 50.05
N ILE A 5 42.54 -3.24 49.49
CA ILE A 5 42.29 -4.67 49.72
C ILE A 5 42.42 -5.41 48.40
N GLU A 6 43.20 -6.49 48.41
CA GLU A 6 43.27 -7.44 47.31
C GLU A 6 42.40 -8.67 47.60
N TYR A 7 41.50 -9.00 46.67
CA TYR A 7 40.68 -10.20 46.70
C TYR A 7 40.61 -10.82 45.30
N GLU A 8 40.93 -12.11 45.18
CA GLU A 8 40.95 -12.85 43.91
C GLU A 8 41.75 -12.13 42.79
N GLY A 9 42.86 -11.48 43.14
CA GLY A 9 43.72 -10.75 42.20
C GLY A 9 43.16 -9.40 41.71
N LYS A 10 42.10 -8.89 42.35
CA LYS A 10 41.60 -7.53 42.14
C LYS A 10 41.88 -6.69 43.38
N THR A 11 42.48 -5.52 43.16
CA THR A 11 42.70 -4.53 44.21
C THR A 11 41.58 -3.50 44.20
N ASP A 12 40.94 -3.33 45.35
CA ASP A 12 39.91 -2.34 45.59
C ASP A 12 40.34 -1.35 46.67
N THR A 13 39.98 -0.09 46.47
CA THR A 13 40.28 0.98 47.44
C THR A 13 39.01 1.40 48.15
N TYR A 14 39.03 1.33 49.47
CA TYR A 14 37.96 1.74 50.36
C TYR A 14 38.37 3.08 50.99
N TYR A 15 37.58 4.12 50.75
CA TYR A 15 37.92 5.50 51.10
C TYR A 15 37.23 5.93 52.38
N GLY A 16 37.97 6.61 53.27
CA GLY A 16 37.37 7.24 54.44
C GLY A 16 36.94 6.28 55.56
N VAL A 17 37.38 5.02 55.53
CA VAL A 17 37.08 4.00 56.54
C VAL A 17 37.54 4.47 57.93
N SER A 18 36.65 4.36 58.91
CA SER A 18 36.86 4.82 60.29
C SER A 18 36.98 3.69 61.32
N SER A 19 36.49 2.50 61.02
CA SER A 19 36.61 1.30 61.87
C SER A 19 36.73 -0.01 61.07
N TYR A 20 37.20 -1.06 61.72
CA TYR A 20 37.25 -2.41 61.15
C TYR A 20 35.85 -2.93 60.84
N GLU A 21 34.88 -2.66 61.71
CA GLU A 21 33.49 -3.04 61.49
C GLU A 21 32.89 -2.35 60.26
N GLU A 22 33.21 -1.07 60.03
CA GLU A 22 32.79 -0.33 58.84
C GLU A 22 33.41 -0.91 57.57
N LEU A 23 34.71 -1.23 57.60
CA LEU A 23 35.42 -1.89 56.50
C LEU A 23 34.75 -3.22 56.12
N ILE A 24 34.51 -4.08 57.11
CA ILE A 24 33.87 -5.38 56.92
C ILE A 24 32.46 -5.21 56.36
N GLN A 25 31.69 -4.22 56.81
CA GLN A 25 30.36 -3.94 56.25
C GLN A 25 30.42 -3.47 54.79
N GLU A 26 31.34 -2.58 54.44
CA GLU A 26 31.52 -2.14 53.04
C GLU A 26 31.93 -3.30 52.13
N ILE A 27 32.81 -4.19 52.60
CA ILE A 27 33.19 -5.40 51.88
C ILE A 27 31.99 -6.34 51.70
N LEU A 28 31.23 -6.63 52.76
CA LEU A 28 30.06 -7.51 52.69
C LEU A 28 28.93 -6.91 51.83
N GLN A 29 28.80 -5.59 51.79
CA GLN A 29 27.85 -4.89 50.93
C GLN A 29 28.25 -4.99 49.46
N LYS A 30 29.55 -4.94 49.17
CA LYS A 30 30.10 -5.10 47.82
C LYS A 30 30.08 -6.55 47.35
N TYR A 31 30.35 -7.50 48.25
CA TYR A 31 30.44 -8.93 47.99
C TYR A 31 29.38 -9.68 48.79
N SER A 32 28.13 -9.59 48.33
CA SER A 32 26.94 -10.11 49.03
C SER A 32 26.90 -11.63 49.27
N ILE A 33 27.83 -12.38 48.66
CA ILE A 33 27.97 -13.84 48.77
C ILE A 33 29.00 -14.29 49.80
N ILE A 34 29.78 -13.36 50.36
CA ILE A 34 30.78 -13.66 51.38
C ILE A 34 30.10 -13.72 52.75
N THR A 35 30.48 -14.70 53.58
CA THR A 35 29.99 -14.83 54.97
C THR A 35 31.06 -14.57 56.00
N ASP A 36 32.29 -15.02 55.74
CA ASP A 36 33.43 -14.85 56.63
C ASP A 36 34.57 -14.18 55.87
N ILE A 37 35.22 -13.21 56.51
CA ILE A 37 36.31 -12.42 55.96
C ILE A 37 37.48 -12.50 56.93
N ASP A 38 38.61 -12.96 56.41
CA ASP A 38 39.91 -12.92 57.07
C ASP A 38 40.80 -11.93 56.31
N LEU A 39 41.21 -10.86 56.98
CA LEU A 39 42.10 -9.85 56.44
C LEU A 39 43.52 -10.09 56.97
N SER A 40 44.51 -9.98 56.09
CA SER A 40 45.93 -10.12 56.46
C SER A 40 46.81 -9.23 55.60
N TYR A 41 48.00 -8.88 56.07
CA TYR A 41 49.00 -8.17 55.27
C TYR A 41 50.39 -8.76 55.52
N GLN A 42 51.35 -8.46 54.64
CA GLN A 42 52.76 -8.79 54.86
C GLN A 42 53.52 -7.58 55.40
N ASP A 43 54.28 -7.77 56.47
CA ASP A 43 55.14 -6.73 57.05
C ASP A 43 56.50 -6.61 56.33
N GLU A 44 57.37 -5.74 56.84
CA GLU A 44 58.72 -5.51 56.27
C GLU A 44 59.65 -6.74 56.37
N GLU A 45 59.36 -7.65 57.31
CA GLU A 45 60.12 -8.89 57.53
C GLU A 45 59.56 -10.06 56.68
N GLY A 46 58.40 -9.86 56.02
CA GLY A 46 57.72 -10.84 55.18
C GLY A 46 56.74 -11.72 55.95
N ASP A 47 56.45 -11.41 57.20
CA ASP A 47 55.53 -12.16 58.05
C ASP A 47 54.08 -11.75 57.75
N THR A 48 53.19 -12.73 57.68
CA THR A 48 51.76 -12.51 57.48
C THR A 48 51.09 -12.19 58.81
N ILE A 49 50.62 -10.94 58.94
CA ILE A 49 49.93 -10.44 60.13
C ILE A 49 48.43 -10.37 59.84
N GLN A 50 47.62 -10.95 60.73
CA GLN A 50 46.17 -10.89 60.64
C GLN A 50 45.64 -9.55 61.15
N VAL A 51 44.67 -8.99 60.43
CA VAL A 51 43.96 -7.77 60.80
C VAL A 51 42.60 -8.18 61.35
N SER A 52 42.39 -7.99 62.64
CA SER A 52 41.21 -8.50 63.35
C SER A 52 40.38 -7.42 64.02
N ASN A 53 40.95 -6.22 64.18
CA ASN A 53 40.31 -5.13 64.91
C ASN A 53 40.75 -3.74 64.37
N THR A 54 40.07 -2.71 64.87
CA THR A 54 40.32 -1.32 64.47
C THR A 54 41.73 -0.83 64.83
N SER A 55 42.34 -1.31 65.91
CA SER A 55 43.71 -0.94 66.29
C SER A 55 44.75 -1.51 65.32
N ASP A 56 44.53 -2.74 64.83
CA ASP A 56 45.39 -3.36 63.81
C ASP A 56 45.37 -2.52 62.52
N LEU A 57 44.20 -2.01 62.12
CA LEU A 57 44.07 -1.11 60.97
C LEU A 57 44.85 0.20 61.14
N TYR A 58 44.83 0.79 62.34
CA TYR A 58 45.61 1.99 62.63
C TYR A 58 47.11 1.73 62.64
N ALA A 59 47.55 0.57 63.15
CA ALA A 59 48.96 0.19 63.15
C ALA A 59 49.54 0.04 61.73
N ILE A 60 48.71 -0.37 60.78
CA ILE A 60 49.08 -0.54 59.37
C ILE A 60 49.22 0.80 58.65
N ASN A 61 48.37 1.77 58.98
CA ASN A 61 48.29 3.05 58.28
C ASN A 61 49.39 4.05 58.66
N ASP A 62 50.13 3.79 59.74
CA ASP A 62 51.34 4.55 60.08
C ASP A 62 52.52 4.23 59.14
N PHE A 63 52.45 3.11 58.40
CA PHE A 63 53.42 2.70 57.38
C PHE A 63 52.81 2.88 55.98
N GLN A 64 53.60 3.36 55.01
CA GLN A 64 53.12 3.72 53.67
C GLN A 64 52.45 2.53 52.95
N GLN A 65 51.25 2.75 52.39
CA GLN A 65 50.54 1.92 51.37
C GLN A 65 50.74 0.41 51.50
N VAL A 66 50.26 -0.17 52.60
CA VAL A 66 50.20 -1.63 52.77
C VAL A 66 49.00 -2.19 52.02
N LEU A 67 49.22 -3.25 51.23
CA LEU A 67 48.17 -4.00 50.56
C LEU A 67 47.64 -5.10 51.49
N ILE A 68 46.35 -5.03 51.85
CA ILE A 68 45.71 -6.04 52.69
C ILE A 68 45.15 -7.15 51.79
N GLN A 69 45.56 -8.39 51.99
CA GLN A 69 45.00 -9.57 51.35
C GLN A 69 43.75 -10.05 52.10
N MET A 70 42.63 -10.12 51.38
CA MET A 70 41.38 -10.69 51.87
C MET A 70 41.28 -12.17 51.48
N HIS A 71 41.03 -13.02 52.47
CA HIS A 71 40.56 -14.39 52.28
C HIS A 71 39.11 -14.44 52.76
N ALA A 72 38.24 -15.08 51.98
CA ALA A 72 36.82 -15.08 52.28
C ALA A 72 36.18 -16.45 52.07
N THR A 73 35.23 -16.81 52.93
CA THR A 73 34.38 -17.99 52.74
C THR A 73 33.12 -17.58 52.01
N ILE A 74 32.81 -18.29 50.93
CA ILE A 74 31.62 -18.05 50.10
C ILE A 74 30.47 -18.92 50.62
N ASP A 75 29.30 -18.29 50.77
CA ASP A 75 28.04 -18.98 50.99
C ASP A 75 27.62 -19.72 49.71
N GLN A 76 27.90 -21.02 49.67
CA GLN A 76 27.59 -21.88 48.53
C GLN A 76 26.08 -21.95 48.23
N GLU A 77 25.22 -21.78 49.23
CA GLU A 77 23.77 -21.81 49.04
C GLU A 77 23.29 -20.50 48.38
N LYS A 78 23.79 -19.34 48.82
CA LYS A 78 23.53 -18.05 48.14
C LYS A 78 24.07 -18.03 46.72
N LEU A 79 25.27 -18.54 46.47
CA LEU A 79 25.84 -18.65 45.13
C LEU A 79 24.93 -19.47 44.20
N LEU A 80 24.48 -20.64 44.67
CA LEU A 80 23.64 -21.54 43.89
C LEU A 80 22.23 -20.95 43.65
N ASN A 81 21.70 -20.17 44.59
CA ASN A 81 20.46 -19.42 44.42
C ASN A 81 20.60 -18.27 43.42
N LEU A 82 21.69 -17.51 43.46
CA LEU A 82 22.02 -16.48 42.47
C LEU A 82 22.16 -17.06 41.05
N GLU A 83 22.81 -18.21 40.90
CA GLU A 83 22.91 -18.90 39.60
C GLU A 83 21.54 -19.36 39.07
N LYS A 84 20.68 -19.89 39.96
CA LYS A 84 19.30 -20.27 39.61
C LYS A 84 18.48 -19.06 39.17
N GLU A 85 18.59 -17.93 39.87
CA GLU A 85 17.91 -16.70 39.49
C GLU A 85 18.43 -16.16 38.16
N LYS A 86 19.75 -16.15 37.94
CA LYS A 86 20.36 -15.72 36.67
C LYS A 86 19.86 -16.58 35.50
N LYS A 87 19.85 -17.90 35.64
CA LYS A 87 19.28 -18.81 34.62
C LYS A 87 17.79 -18.56 34.39
N LYS A 88 17.02 -18.29 35.45
CA LYS A 88 15.58 -17.97 35.33
C LYS A 88 15.37 -16.64 34.60
N GLN A 89 16.19 -15.63 34.86
CA GLN A 89 16.18 -14.36 34.13
C GLN A 89 16.56 -14.54 32.66
N GLU A 90 17.61 -15.30 32.34
CA GLU A 90 18.00 -15.61 30.96
C GLU A 90 16.87 -16.29 30.17
N VAL A 91 16.20 -17.29 30.78
CA VAL A 91 15.05 -17.95 30.16
C VAL A 91 13.88 -16.96 29.95
N ARG A 92 13.62 -16.08 30.90
CA ARG A 92 12.58 -15.04 30.78
C ARG A 92 12.90 -14.09 29.63
N GLN A 93 14.13 -13.57 29.57
CA GLN A 93 14.59 -12.68 28.49
C GLN A 93 14.52 -13.35 27.11
N LYS A 94 14.92 -14.62 27.02
CA LYS A 94 14.83 -15.38 25.76
C LYS A 94 13.38 -15.51 25.29
N LYS A 95 12.44 -15.83 26.19
CA LYS A 95 11.01 -15.92 25.87
C LYS A 95 10.44 -14.59 25.38
N ILE A 96 10.82 -13.48 26.03
CA ILE A 96 10.38 -12.13 25.62
C ILE A 96 10.89 -11.81 24.20
N LYS A 97 12.18 -12.03 23.93
CA LYS A 97 12.76 -11.82 22.59
C LYS A 97 12.07 -12.67 21.51
N GLU A 98 11.82 -13.95 21.79
CA GLU A 98 11.09 -14.81 20.86
C GLU A 98 9.66 -14.32 20.60
N GLN A 99 8.98 -13.77 21.62
CA GLN A 99 7.63 -13.22 21.48
C GLN A 99 7.62 -11.91 20.69
N GLN A 100 8.57 -11.00 20.95
CA GLN A 100 8.78 -9.77 20.19
C GLN A 100 9.05 -10.08 18.71
N GLN A 101 9.97 -11.03 18.42
CA GLN A 101 10.30 -11.41 17.06
C GLN A 101 9.11 -11.99 16.30
N LYS A 102 8.29 -12.84 16.94
CA LYS A 102 7.05 -13.38 16.34
C LYS A 102 6.04 -12.28 16.03
N LYS A 103 5.89 -11.30 16.93
CA LYS A 103 5.00 -10.15 16.71
C LYS A 103 5.50 -9.26 15.58
N GLN A 104 6.80 -8.97 15.51
CA GLN A 104 7.42 -8.23 14.40
C GLN A 104 7.22 -8.92 13.05
N GLN A 105 7.45 -10.24 12.97
CA GLN A 105 7.17 -11.00 11.74
C GLN A 105 5.70 -10.93 11.35
N ALA A 106 4.78 -10.99 12.32
CA ALA A 106 3.34 -10.84 12.04
C ALA A 106 3.00 -9.45 11.49
N ILE A 107 3.62 -8.39 12.01
CA ILE A 107 3.47 -7.00 11.52
C ILE A 107 4.01 -6.89 10.09
N GLU A 108 5.21 -7.41 9.81
CA GLU A 108 5.79 -7.40 8.47
C GLU A 108 4.93 -8.13 7.45
N ASN A 109 4.42 -9.31 7.80
CA ASN A 109 3.51 -10.07 6.94
C ASN A 109 2.21 -9.30 6.64
N GLU A 110 1.68 -8.59 7.65
CA GLU A 110 0.47 -7.78 7.49
C GLU A 110 0.72 -6.55 6.61
N LEU A 111 1.87 -5.88 6.77
CA LEU A 111 2.30 -4.77 5.91
C LEU A 111 2.47 -5.20 4.46
N GLN A 112 3.09 -6.37 4.22
CA GLN A 112 3.20 -6.94 2.88
C GLN A 112 1.84 -7.25 2.27
N THR A 113 0.89 -7.74 3.08
CA THR A 113 -0.49 -8.01 2.63
C THR A 113 -1.19 -6.71 2.23
N LEU A 114 -1.06 -5.65 3.03
CA LEU A 114 -1.58 -4.33 2.71
C LEU A 114 -0.98 -3.77 1.42
N ALA A 115 0.34 -3.87 1.24
CA ALA A 115 1.02 -3.41 0.04
C ALA A 115 0.53 -4.14 -1.21
N LYS A 116 0.38 -5.46 -1.15
CA LYS A 116 -0.17 -6.26 -2.26
C LYS A 116 -1.60 -5.87 -2.58
N LEU A 117 -2.46 -5.71 -1.57
CA LEU A 117 -3.83 -5.27 -1.76
C LEU A 117 -3.90 -3.89 -2.44
N GLN A 118 -3.09 -2.93 -2.00
CA GLN A 118 -3.02 -1.60 -2.61
C GLN A 118 -2.57 -1.67 -4.07
N GLN A 119 -1.59 -2.51 -4.37
CA GLN A 119 -1.11 -2.71 -5.74
C GLN A 119 -2.19 -3.35 -6.63
N GLU A 120 -2.84 -4.41 -6.16
CA GLU A 120 -3.94 -5.08 -6.89
C GLU A 120 -5.09 -4.10 -7.16
N PHE A 121 -5.43 -3.25 -6.19
CA PHE A 121 -6.46 -2.23 -6.37
C PHE A 121 -6.08 -1.19 -7.41
N ALA A 122 -4.85 -0.67 -7.35
CA ALA A 122 -4.37 0.30 -8.33
C ALA A 122 -4.40 -0.26 -9.76
N GLN A 123 -3.98 -1.53 -9.93
CA GLN A 123 -4.04 -2.22 -11.22
C GLN A 123 -5.48 -2.40 -11.73
N ASN A 124 -6.37 -2.87 -10.87
CA ASN A 124 -7.78 -3.04 -11.22
C ASN A 124 -8.44 -1.70 -11.57
N GLN A 125 -8.14 -0.64 -10.81
CA GLN A 125 -8.66 0.70 -11.05
C GLN A 125 -8.19 1.23 -12.42
N GLN A 126 -6.91 1.09 -12.75
CA GLN A 126 -6.38 1.50 -14.06
C GLN A 126 -7.05 0.75 -15.21
N GLN A 127 -7.23 -0.57 -15.08
CA GLN A 127 -7.91 -1.37 -16.09
C GLN A 127 -9.37 -0.94 -16.25
N ASP A 128 -10.07 -0.75 -15.13
CA ASP A 128 -11.47 -0.34 -15.15
C ASP A 128 -11.67 1.07 -15.72
N GLU A 129 -10.77 2.01 -15.42
CA GLU A 129 -10.75 3.36 -16.01
C GLU A 129 -10.49 3.32 -17.52
N TYR A 130 -9.52 2.51 -17.96
CA TYR A 130 -9.24 2.33 -19.38
C TYR A 130 -10.45 1.77 -20.15
N GLU A 131 -11.08 0.72 -19.63
CA GLU A 131 -12.27 0.14 -20.25
C GLU A 131 -13.44 1.13 -20.26
N LEU A 132 -13.61 1.92 -19.20
CA LEU A 132 -14.64 2.97 -19.15
C LEU A 132 -14.38 4.07 -20.18
N GLU A 133 -13.12 4.49 -20.33
CA GLU A 133 -12.73 5.50 -21.32
C GLU A 133 -12.98 5.01 -22.74
N GLN A 134 -12.67 3.75 -23.05
CA GLN A 134 -12.99 3.17 -24.37
C GLN A 134 -14.49 3.24 -24.68
N LEU A 135 -15.35 2.88 -23.73
CA LEU A 135 -16.80 2.97 -23.91
C LEU A 135 -17.26 4.41 -24.12
N ILE A 136 -16.70 5.37 -23.36
CA ILE A 136 -17.00 6.79 -23.51
C ILE A 136 -16.58 7.30 -24.90
N GLN A 137 -15.39 6.92 -25.37
CA GLN A 137 -14.91 7.30 -26.71
C GLN A 137 -15.81 6.70 -27.81
N GLU A 138 -16.23 5.45 -27.65
CA GLU A 138 -17.21 4.85 -28.57
C GLU A 138 -18.54 5.61 -28.55
N GLN A 139 -19.01 6.04 -27.38
CA GLN A 139 -20.23 6.83 -27.27
C GLN A 139 -20.09 8.18 -27.98
N LEU A 140 -18.98 8.90 -27.77
CA LEU A 140 -18.72 10.16 -28.47
C LEU A 140 -18.66 9.97 -29.99
N LYS A 141 -18.04 8.87 -30.46
CA LYS A 141 -18.02 8.53 -31.88
C LYS A 141 -19.43 8.29 -32.43
N LEU A 142 -20.28 7.58 -31.69
CA LEU A 142 -21.66 7.34 -32.08
C LEU A 142 -22.53 8.62 -32.02
N GLU A 143 -22.29 9.51 -31.06
CA GLU A 143 -22.97 10.82 -30.96
C GLU A 143 -22.55 11.79 -32.08
N SER A 144 -21.31 11.66 -32.57
CA SER A 144 -20.83 12.41 -33.72
C SER A 144 -21.50 12.00 -35.04
N TYR A 145 -22.10 10.79 -35.08
CA TYR A 145 -22.85 10.33 -36.24
C TYR A 145 -24.19 11.08 -36.31
N LYS A 146 -24.18 12.19 -37.04
CA LYS A 146 -25.38 12.83 -37.54
C LYS A 146 -25.64 12.22 -38.91
N PRO A 147 -26.71 11.43 -39.12
CA PRO A 147 -27.10 11.11 -40.48
C PRO A 147 -27.35 12.44 -41.17
N ASP A 148 -26.65 12.68 -42.28
CA ASP A 148 -26.94 13.85 -43.10
C ASP A 148 -28.43 13.80 -43.46
N PRO A 149 -29.21 14.87 -43.22
CA PRO A 149 -30.47 14.98 -43.90
C PRO A 149 -30.13 14.94 -45.39
N LEU A 150 -30.75 14.00 -46.09
CA LEU A 150 -30.72 13.87 -47.55
C LEU A 150 -30.21 15.14 -48.26
N PRO A 151 -29.16 15.11 -49.12
CA PRO A 151 -28.98 16.14 -50.14
C PRO A 151 -30.31 16.63 -50.72
N ASP A 152 -30.47 17.92 -50.91
CA ASP A 152 -31.73 18.51 -51.35
C ASP A 152 -32.29 17.78 -52.59
N PHE A 153 -33.60 17.57 -52.65
CA PHE A 153 -34.24 16.95 -53.82
C PHE A 153 -33.95 17.77 -55.08
N GLU A 154 -33.80 19.09 -54.91
CA GLU A 154 -33.35 20.01 -55.94
C GLU A 154 -31.94 19.66 -56.47
N ILE A 155 -31.01 19.27 -55.59
CA ILE A 155 -29.65 18.85 -55.99
C ILE A 155 -29.72 17.58 -56.85
N ALA A 156 -30.50 16.58 -56.45
CA ALA A 156 -30.62 15.33 -57.19
C ALA A 156 -31.28 15.52 -58.57
N LEU A 157 -32.28 16.40 -58.66
CA LEU A 157 -32.92 16.76 -59.94
C LEU A 157 -31.96 17.50 -60.87
N ASN A 158 -31.13 18.38 -60.30
CA ASN A 158 -30.09 19.09 -61.04
C ASN A 158 -28.98 18.13 -61.50
N GLU A 159 -28.51 17.22 -60.66
CA GLU A 159 -27.53 16.18 -61.04
C GLU A 159 -28.04 15.26 -62.15
N ALA A 160 -29.34 14.98 -62.16
CA ALA A 160 -29.98 14.19 -63.22
C ALA A 160 -30.23 14.98 -64.52
N ASN A 161 -29.92 16.28 -64.53
CA ASN A 161 -30.17 17.21 -65.64
C ASN A 161 -31.62 17.14 -66.14
N LEU A 162 -32.59 16.94 -65.23
CA LEU A 162 -33.99 16.71 -65.64
C LEU A 162 -34.54 17.92 -66.41
N PHE A 163 -34.23 19.13 -65.96
CA PHE A 163 -34.67 20.37 -66.60
C PHE A 163 -34.05 20.56 -68.00
N ASP A 164 -32.77 20.24 -68.18
CA ASP A 164 -32.12 20.31 -69.50
C ASP A 164 -32.72 19.28 -70.47
N ARG A 165 -33.04 18.08 -69.97
CA ARG A 165 -33.73 17.05 -70.77
C ARG A 165 -35.14 17.48 -71.14
N ILE A 166 -35.90 18.08 -70.22
CA ILE A 166 -37.23 18.64 -70.53
C ILE A 166 -37.11 19.68 -71.65
N LYS A 167 -36.14 20.59 -71.54
CA LYS A 167 -35.90 21.65 -72.52
C LYS A 167 -35.52 21.11 -73.90
N GLU A 168 -34.64 20.11 -73.97
CA GLU A 168 -34.28 19.44 -75.23
C GLU A 168 -35.52 18.85 -75.92
N LYS A 169 -36.43 18.25 -75.15
CA LYS A 169 -37.66 17.66 -75.68
C LYS A 169 -38.71 18.72 -76.08
N GLU A 170 -38.80 19.82 -75.34
CA GLU A 170 -39.63 20.97 -75.73
C GLU A 170 -39.18 21.57 -77.06
N GLU A 171 -37.87 21.71 -77.29
CA GLU A 171 -37.32 22.17 -78.56
C GLU A 171 -37.68 21.21 -79.71
N GLN A 172 -37.62 19.90 -79.51
CA GLN A 172 -38.02 18.90 -80.52
C GLN A 172 -39.50 19.02 -80.92
N LEU A 173 -40.38 19.34 -79.97
CA LEU A 173 -41.81 19.53 -80.21
C LEU A 173 -42.13 20.81 -81.00
N LEU A 174 -41.30 21.84 -80.87
CA LEU A 174 -41.52 23.15 -81.49
C LEU A 174 -41.47 23.12 -83.03
N TYR A 175 -40.82 22.11 -83.62
CA TYR A 175 -40.61 21.97 -85.06
C TYR A 175 -41.60 21.01 -85.76
N LEU A 176 -42.68 20.60 -85.08
CA LEU A 176 -43.71 19.73 -85.66
C LEU A 176 -44.91 20.53 -86.19
N ASP A 177 -45.12 20.47 -87.51
CA ASP A 177 -46.27 21.10 -88.16
C ASP A 177 -47.57 20.23 -88.13
N ASP A 178 -47.46 18.93 -87.85
CA ASP A 178 -48.60 18.02 -87.75
C ASP A 178 -49.12 17.90 -86.30
N LYS A 179 -50.39 18.26 -86.10
CA LYS A 179 -51.08 18.17 -84.80
C LYS A 179 -51.09 16.75 -84.23
N LYS A 180 -51.27 15.70 -85.05
CA LYS A 180 -51.31 14.31 -84.56
C LYS A 180 -49.91 13.81 -84.19
N GLY A 181 -48.91 14.14 -84.99
CA GLY A 181 -47.50 13.93 -84.68
C GLY A 181 -47.10 14.61 -83.36
N PHE A 182 -47.50 15.86 -83.16
CA PHE A 182 -47.25 16.63 -81.95
C PHE A 182 -47.85 15.97 -80.70
N GLU A 183 -49.14 15.62 -80.71
CA GLU A 183 -49.80 14.97 -79.56
C GLU A 183 -49.16 13.63 -79.20
N THR A 184 -48.72 12.87 -80.21
CA THR A 184 -48.06 11.56 -80.00
C THR A 184 -46.67 11.73 -79.40
N GLN A 185 -45.86 12.67 -79.92
CA GLN A 185 -44.54 12.95 -79.38
C GLN A 185 -44.60 13.55 -77.98
N LEU A 186 -45.56 14.46 -77.73
CA LEU A 186 -45.77 15.03 -76.40
C LEU A 186 -46.06 13.95 -75.36
N LYS A 187 -46.91 12.96 -75.68
CA LYS A 187 -47.18 11.82 -74.80
C LYS A 187 -45.94 10.96 -74.55
N THR A 188 -45.11 10.73 -75.58
CA THR A 188 -43.85 9.99 -75.44
C THR A 188 -42.88 10.72 -74.51
N ILE A 189 -42.72 12.03 -74.71
CA ILE A 189 -41.85 12.89 -73.90
C ILE A 189 -42.32 12.94 -72.45
N GLN A 190 -43.62 13.10 -72.21
CA GLN A 190 -44.20 13.06 -70.86
C GLN A 190 -43.91 11.73 -70.16
N LYS A 191 -43.98 10.61 -70.88
CA LYS A 191 -43.65 9.29 -70.33
C LYS A 191 -42.15 9.19 -70.00
N GLU A 192 -41.27 9.62 -70.89
CA GLU A 192 -39.81 9.60 -70.65
C GLU A 192 -39.43 10.45 -69.42
N ILE A 193 -39.96 11.68 -69.31
CA ILE A 193 -39.72 12.56 -68.15
C ILE A 193 -40.28 11.93 -66.87
N HIS A 194 -41.47 11.34 -66.94
CA HIS A 194 -42.08 10.65 -65.81
C HIS A 194 -41.22 9.47 -65.33
N ASP A 195 -40.71 8.66 -66.25
CA ASP A 195 -39.88 7.49 -65.92
C ASP A 195 -38.54 7.93 -65.29
N ILE A 196 -37.91 9.00 -65.79
CA ILE A 196 -36.68 9.57 -65.21
C ILE A 196 -36.96 10.10 -63.80
N PHE A 197 -38.01 10.90 -63.63
CA PHE A 197 -38.40 11.43 -62.31
C PHE A 197 -38.68 10.29 -61.33
N HIS A 198 -39.43 9.27 -61.76
CA HIS A 198 -39.77 8.13 -60.92
C HIS A 198 -38.52 7.34 -60.50
N SER A 199 -37.56 7.15 -61.41
CA SER A 199 -36.27 6.53 -61.10
C SER A 199 -35.49 7.30 -60.02
N ILE A 200 -35.36 8.62 -60.18
CA ILE A 200 -34.67 9.49 -59.20
C ILE A 200 -35.38 9.44 -57.85
N TYR A 201 -36.71 9.52 -57.87
CA TYR A 201 -37.53 9.46 -56.67
C TYR A 201 -37.37 8.13 -55.91
N GLU A 202 -37.45 6.99 -56.61
CA GLU A 202 -37.30 5.68 -55.96
C GLU A 202 -35.87 5.46 -55.45
N GLU A 203 -34.83 5.89 -56.19
CA GLU A 203 -33.45 5.87 -55.69
C GLU A 203 -33.31 6.68 -54.39
N ARG A 204 -33.90 7.89 -54.36
CA ARG A 204 -33.87 8.77 -53.20
C ARG A 204 -34.59 8.19 -52.00
N LYS A 205 -35.77 7.63 -52.23
CA LYS A 205 -36.57 6.94 -51.22
C LYS A 205 -35.80 5.76 -50.62
N ASN A 206 -35.09 4.99 -51.45
CA ASN A 206 -34.25 3.88 -50.98
C ASN A 206 -33.07 4.38 -50.14
N GLN A 207 -32.34 5.40 -50.61
CA GLN A 207 -31.24 6.03 -49.86
C GLN A 207 -31.72 6.58 -48.51
N TYR A 208 -32.91 7.20 -48.46
CA TYR A 208 -33.51 7.66 -47.20
C TYR A 208 -33.80 6.50 -46.25
N GLN A 209 -34.40 5.42 -46.75
CA GLN A 209 -34.70 4.25 -45.92
C GLN A 209 -33.43 3.62 -45.35
N GLU A 210 -32.35 3.55 -46.14
CA GLU A 210 -31.06 3.05 -45.67
C GLU A 210 -30.44 3.96 -44.60
N ASN A 211 -30.43 5.28 -44.82
CA ASN A 211 -29.93 6.25 -43.86
C ASN A 211 -30.73 6.24 -42.55
N TYR A 212 -32.05 6.16 -42.65
CA TYR A 212 -32.95 6.04 -41.51
C TYR A 212 -32.72 4.72 -40.73
N LYS A 213 -32.48 3.62 -41.44
CA LYS A 213 -32.13 2.33 -40.82
C LYS A 213 -30.80 2.43 -40.08
N ARG A 214 -29.77 3.01 -40.69
CA ARG A 214 -28.46 3.24 -40.04
C ARG A 214 -28.59 4.14 -38.82
N TRP A 215 -29.36 5.22 -38.91
CA TRP A 215 -29.62 6.10 -37.77
C TRP A 215 -30.28 5.37 -36.60
N ASN A 216 -31.31 4.55 -36.86
CA ASN A 216 -31.93 3.74 -35.82
C ASN A 216 -30.96 2.73 -35.20
N GLN A 217 -30.09 2.11 -36.01
CA GLN A 217 -29.03 1.25 -35.51
C GLN A 217 -28.05 2.03 -34.62
N THR A 218 -27.58 3.20 -35.03
CA THR A 218 -26.72 4.07 -34.22
C THR A 218 -27.40 4.45 -32.90
N LYS A 219 -28.69 4.83 -32.93
CA LYS A 219 -29.47 5.17 -31.74
C LYS A 219 -29.58 3.98 -30.77
N GLN A 220 -29.82 2.77 -31.29
CA GLN A 220 -29.84 1.56 -30.45
C GLN A 220 -28.46 1.26 -29.86
N SER A 221 -27.38 1.43 -30.64
CA SER A 221 -26.01 1.26 -30.17
C SER A 221 -25.66 2.28 -29.08
N LEU A 222 -26.09 3.54 -29.22
CA LEU A 222 -25.92 4.57 -28.19
C LEU A 222 -26.56 4.17 -26.86
N VAL A 223 -27.81 3.70 -26.89
CA VAL A 223 -28.50 3.24 -25.67
C VAL A 223 -27.76 2.06 -25.04
N LYS A 224 -27.38 1.05 -25.83
CA LYS A 224 -26.63 -0.11 -25.34
C LYS A 224 -25.29 0.29 -24.74
N ASN A 225 -24.57 1.20 -25.37
CA ASN A 225 -23.27 1.64 -24.90
C ASN A 225 -23.39 2.47 -23.60
N GLY A 226 -24.39 3.37 -23.53
CA GLY A 226 -24.71 4.10 -22.30
C GLY A 226 -25.07 3.18 -21.13
N GLU A 227 -25.85 2.12 -21.37
CA GLU A 227 -26.14 1.10 -20.35
C GLU A 227 -24.89 0.34 -19.89
N GLN A 228 -23.95 0.05 -20.81
CA GLN A 228 -22.69 -0.61 -20.47
C GLN A 228 -21.81 0.29 -19.61
N ILE A 229 -21.70 1.57 -19.95
CA ILE A 229 -20.99 2.59 -19.15
C ILE A 229 -21.56 2.65 -17.74
N GLU A 230 -22.88 2.71 -17.59
CA GLU A 230 -23.52 2.79 -16.28
C GLU A 230 -23.28 1.52 -15.45
N LYS A 231 -23.43 0.33 -16.06
CA LYS A 231 -23.10 -0.94 -15.40
C LYS A 231 -21.64 -0.99 -14.96
N LYS A 232 -20.72 -0.51 -15.80
CA LYS A 232 -19.29 -0.47 -15.50
C LYS A 232 -19.00 0.47 -14.33
N ARG A 233 -19.56 1.68 -14.30
CA ARG A 233 -19.45 2.63 -13.18
C ARG A 233 -19.94 2.04 -11.87
N GLN A 234 -21.08 1.34 -11.89
CA GLN A 234 -21.61 0.67 -10.70
C GLN A 234 -20.71 -0.47 -10.22
N LYS A 235 -20.12 -1.24 -11.14
CA LYS A 235 -19.15 -2.29 -10.82
C LYS A 235 -17.91 -1.71 -10.14
N ILE A 236 -17.34 -0.65 -10.72
CA ILE A 236 -16.18 0.08 -10.17
C ILE A 236 -16.47 0.57 -8.76
N LYS A 237 -17.63 1.20 -8.56
CA LYS A 237 -18.06 1.67 -7.23
C LYS A 237 -18.10 0.54 -6.21
N LYS A 238 -18.76 -0.58 -6.54
CA LYS A 238 -18.84 -1.76 -5.64
C LYS A 238 -17.46 -2.35 -5.34
N GLN A 239 -16.56 -2.40 -6.33
CA GLN A 239 -15.20 -2.88 -6.13
C GLN A 239 -14.42 -1.96 -5.18
N LYS A 240 -14.54 -0.64 -5.36
CA LYS A 240 -13.94 0.36 -4.47
C LYS A 240 -14.45 0.23 -3.03
N ASP A 241 -15.77 0.19 -2.85
CA ASP A 241 -16.38 0.04 -1.51
C ASP A 241 -15.90 -1.25 -0.84
N SER A 242 -15.87 -2.37 -1.58
CA SER A 242 -15.36 -3.64 -1.05
C SER A 242 -13.87 -3.59 -0.72
N PHE A 243 -13.08 -2.81 -1.46
CA PHE A 243 -11.65 -2.67 -1.21
C PHE A 243 -11.38 -1.82 0.02
N GLU A 244 -12.10 -0.71 0.20
CA GLU A 244 -12.01 0.15 1.38
C GLU A 244 -12.29 -0.64 2.67
N VAL A 245 -13.32 -1.49 2.68
CA VAL A 245 -13.60 -2.38 3.81
C VAL A 245 -12.45 -3.35 4.10
N LYS A 246 -11.86 -3.96 3.06
CA LYS A 246 -10.70 -4.85 3.24
C LYS A 246 -9.50 -4.09 3.80
N LEU A 247 -9.20 -2.93 3.24
CA LEU A 247 -8.09 -2.08 3.67
C LEU A 247 -8.24 -1.70 5.15
N GLN A 248 -9.43 -1.27 5.55
CA GLN A 248 -9.73 -0.92 6.94
C GLN A 248 -9.53 -2.10 7.88
N ASN A 249 -10.04 -3.29 7.54
CA ASN A 249 -9.86 -4.49 8.36
C ASN A 249 -8.38 -4.85 8.57
N HIS A 250 -7.57 -4.73 7.51
CA HIS A 250 -6.13 -4.99 7.60
C HIS A 250 -5.39 -3.89 8.38
N GLN A 251 -5.79 -2.62 8.26
CA GLN A 251 -5.24 -1.52 9.06
C GLN A 251 -5.57 -1.69 10.56
N GLU A 252 -6.80 -2.07 10.91
CA GLU A 252 -7.18 -2.37 12.30
C GLU A 252 -6.40 -3.56 12.85
N LYS A 253 -6.18 -4.60 12.04
CA LYS A 253 -5.36 -5.76 12.42
C LYS A 253 -3.90 -5.36 12.65
N LEU A 254 -3.34 -4.53 11.78
CA LEU A 254 -1.99 -4.00 11.93
C LEU A 254 -1.85 -3.19 13.23
N GLN A 255 -2.78 -2.28 13.51
CA GLN A 255 -2.80 -1.49 14.75
C GLN A 255 -2.85 -2.38 16.00
N LYS A 256 -3.68 -3.43 16.00
CA LYS A 256 -3.74 -4.41 17.10
C LYS A 256 -2.41 -5.15 17.30
N LEU A 257 -1.73 -5.50 16.21
CA LEU A 257 -0.42 -6.14 16.28
C LEU A 257 0.67 -5.20 16.81
N GLN A 258 0.69 -3.94 16.34
CA GLN A 258 1.62 -2.90 16.79
C GLN A 258 1.43 -2.59 18.28
N HIS A 259 0.20 -2.35 18.73
CA HIS A 259 -0.09 -2.11 20.15
C HIS A 259 0.21 -3.34 21.02
N GLY A 260 0.04 -4.55 20.46
CA GLY A 260 0.46 -5.79 21.11
C GLY A 260 1.97 -5.89 21.26
N LEU A 261 2.78 -5.31 20.36
CA LEU A 261 4.24 -5.26 20.46
C LEU A 261 4.67 -4.28 21.56
N GLU A 262 4.10 -3.08 21.60
CA GLU A 262 4.38 -2.06 22.64
C GLU A 262 4.18 -2.59 24.07
N LYS A 263 3.08 -3.33 24.31
CA LYS A 263 2.84 -3.96 25.62
C LYS A 263 3.86 -5.03 26.01
N CYS A 264 4.55 -5.62 25.04
CA CYS A 264 5.60 -6.60 25.31
C CYS A 264 6.88 -5.93 25.84
N ASP A 265 7.05 -4.63 25.58
CA ASP A 265 8.18 -3.83 26.04
C ASP A 265 7.93 -3.26 27.46
N ASP A 266 6.67 -3.03 27.84
CA ASP A 266 6.29 -2.60 29.20
C ASP A 266 6.36 -3.73 30.25
N ASP A 267 6.11 -5.00 29.87
CA ASP A 267 6.21 -6.16 30.79
C ASP A 267 7.69 -6.52 31.16
N THR A 268 8.64 -5.73 30.67
CA THR A 268 10.09 -5.85 30.87
C THR A 268 10.69 -4.87 31.88
N GLU A 269 9.95 -3.86 32.33
CA GLU A 269 10.32 -2.98 33.46
C GLU A 269 9.86 -3.56 34.81
#